data_AF-A0A4X2LW55-F1
#
_entry.id   AF-A0A4X2LW55-F1
#
_cell.length_a   1.000
_cell.length_b   1.000
_cell.length_c   1.000
_cell.angle_alpha   90.00
_cell.angle_beta   90.00
_cell.angle_gamma   90.00
#
_symmetry.space_group_name_H-M   'P 1'
#
loop_
_entity.id
_entity.type
_entity.pdbx_description
1 polymer ?
#
loop_
_entity_poly.entity_id
_entity_poly.type
_entity_poly.pdbx_seq_one_letter_code
_entity_poly.pdbx_strand_id
1 'polypeptide(L)'
;MVSFKMFVLTLALYLLQGAGTSLIKLNNNGYEDVVIAIDPDVEEDENLIQQIKDMVSEASTYLYEATEKRFYFKGVSILIPKTWQTKPDYEPPKLETYKNADILIEVPNPPGNDVPRTDQFGQCGEMGERIHLTPDIISGKKLEAYGPPGRILVHEWAHLRWGVFEEYNEEERFYQSGGKYVPVKCSEAITGINRAYSCSGGSCSFGTCRSDPKTGKPKKECLFVPDKVQNEKASIMFMQSIDSVVEFCTEKNHNKEAPNAHNRKCDLRSTWEVIQDSQDYKTSTPMTEAQPPQPSFSLKQIRERVLCLVLDKSGSMSLEDRLNRLHQASKLFLLQIIEKASWVGMVTFDSAASVQSELVQIETDAQRDTLISKLPAVASGGTSICSGLRSAFTVIGKKFSTDGSEIVLLTDGEDNTISTCFDEVKQSGAIIHTVALGTSAAKELEKLSDMTGMVQSAGDTKKGKSKSLPS
;
A
#
# COMPACT_ATOMS: atom_id res chain seq x y z
N MET A 1 32.31 14.89 -16.59
CA MET A 1 31.76 13.53 -16.40
C MET A 1 31.34 13.26 -14.93
N VAL A 2 30.87 14.29 -14.20
CA VAL A 2 30.48 14.21 -12.77
C VAL A 2 28.96 14.09 -12.60
N SER A 3 28.18 14.31 -13.66
CA SER A 3 26.71 14.43 -13.61
C SER A 3 25.93 13.11 -13.72
N PHE A 4 26.54 12.02 -14.19
CA PHE A 4 25.81 10.75 -14.45
C PHE A 4 25.91 9.75 -13.28
N LYS A 5 26.99 9.80 -12.49
CA LYS A 5 27.18 8.94 -11.31
C LYS A 5 26.40 9.40 -10.08
N MET A 6 26.24 10.71 -9.92
CA MET A 6 25.31 11.30 -8.93
C MET A 6 23.88 10.80 -9.14
N PHE A 7 23.46 10.65 -10.41
CA PHE A 7 22.12 10.19 -10.76
C PHE A 7 21.84 8.76 -10.28
N VAL A 8 22.84 7.87 -10.30
CA VAL A 8 22.71 6.46 -9.86
C VAL A 8 22.61 6.35 -8.34
N LEU A 9 23.36 7.16 -7.59
CA LEU A 9 23.27 7.20 -6.13
C LEU A 9 21.95 7.83 -5.65
N THR A 10 21.48 8.89 -6.32
CA THR A 10 20.14 9.44 -6.07
C THR A 10 19.03 8.47 -6.47
N LEU A 11 19.20 7.66 -7.52
CA LEU A 11 18.22 6.64 -7.92
C LEU A 11 18.19 5.48 -6.90
N ALA A 12 19.34 5.07 -6.37
CA ALA A 12 19.49 4.09 -5.30
C ALA A 12 18.84 4.55 -3.98
N LEU A 13 18.97 5.83 -3.64
CA LEU A 13 18.37 6.44 -2.45
C LEU A 13 16.89 6.83 -2.67
N TYR A 14 16.47 7.08 -3.91
CA TYR A 14 15.06 7.11 -4.30
C TYR A 14 14.41 5.71 -4.27
N LEU A 15 15.18 4.64 -4.52
CA LEU A 15 14.70 3.27 -4.33
C LEU A 15 14.61 2.89 -2.83
N LEU A 16 15.40 3.54 -1.96
CA LEU A 16 15.24 3.51 -0.48
C LEU A 16 14.00 4.28 -0.01
N GLN A 17 13.54 5.28 -0.76
CA GLN A 17 12.15 5.71 -0.70
C GLN A 17 11.33 4.72 -1.52
N GLY A 18 11.16 3.47 -1.05
CA GLY A 18 10.33 2.47 -1.72
C GLY A 18 9.17 3.18 -2.42
N ALA A 19 9.15 3.09 -3.76
CA ALA A 19 7.98 3.55 -4.50
C ALA A 19 6.78 3.00 -3.73
N GLY A 20 5.76 3.82 -3.48
CA GLY A 20 4.61 3.46 -2.62
C GLY A 20 3.75 2.35 -3.23
N THR A 21 4.39 1.30 -3.70
CA THR A 21 3.81 0.13 -4.33
C THR A 21 3.23 -0.72 -3.23
N SER A 22 1.96 -1.03 -3.41
CA SER A 22 1.25 -2.05 -2.65
C SER A 22 2.09 -3.30 -2.41
N LEU A 23 2.01 -3.85 -1.21
CA LEU A 23 2.65 -5.12 -0.86
C LEU A 23 1.78 -6.34 -1.20
N ILE A 24 0.54 -6.13 -1.67
CA ILE A 24 -0.47 -7.17 -1.86
C ILE A 24 0.07 -8.30 -2.74
N LYS A 25 -0.06 -9.53 -2.23
CA LYS A 25 0.18 -10.76 -2.98
C LYS A 25 -1.07 -11.62 -2.98
N LEU A 26 -1.30 -12.34 -4.08
CA LEU A 26 -2.30 -13.39 -4.14
C LEU A 26 -1.61 -14.74 -3.96
N ASN A 27 -1.97 -15.46 -2.91
CA ASN A 27 -1.36 -16.75 -2.58
C ASN A 27 -2.44 -17.77 -2.24
N ASN A 28 -2.57 -18.81 -3.08
CA ASN A 28 -3.63 -19.81 -2.98
C ASN A 28 -4.99 -19.15 -2.75
N ASN A 29 -5.40 -18.27 -3.69
CA ASN A 29 -6.68 -17.56 -3.67
C ASN A 29 -6.88 -16.48 -2.59
N GLY A 30 -6.01 -16.42 -1.58
CA GLY A 30 -6.08 -15.42 -0.51
C GLY A 30 -5.15 -14.23 -0.76
N TYR A 31 -5.67 -13.01 -0.60
CA TYR A 31 -4.85 -11.80 -0.57
C TYR A 31 -4.10 -11.70 0.76
N GLU A 32 -2.78 -11.63 0.67
CA GLU A 32 -1.83 -11.47 1.77
C GLU A 32 -1.12 -10.11 1.65
N ASP A 33 -0.50 -9.67 2.75
CA ASP A 33 0.24 -8.42 2.84
C ASP A 33 -0.61 -7.16 2.53
N VAL A 34 -1.93 -7.23 2.79
CA VAL A 34 -2.82 -6.07 2.68
C VAL A 34 -2.57 -5.14 3.87
N VAL A 35 -2.37 -3.85 3.60
CA VAL A 35 -2.06 -2.83 4.62
C VAL A 35 -3.18 -1.81 4.71
N ILE A 36 -3.81 -1.71 5.88
CA ILE A 36 -4.79 -0.69 6.24
C ILE A 36 -4.14 0.29 7.20
N ALA A 37 -4.11 1.59 6.90
CA ALA A 37 -3.55 2.60 7.79
C ALA A 37 -4.62 3.52 8.35
N ILE A 38 -4.60 3.71 9.67
CA ILE A 38 -5.40 4.74 10.34
C ILE A 38 -4.58 6.03 10.37
N ASP A 39 -5.17 7.10 9.84
CA ASP A 39 -4.53 8.40 9.78
C ASP A 39 -4.27 8.99 11.19
N PRO A 40 -3.11 9.65 11.44
CA PRO A 40 -2.83 10.27 12.74
C PRO A 40 -3.84 11.31 13.21
N ASP A 41 -4.59 11.94 12.30
CA ASP A 41 -5.63 12.93 12.60
C ASP A 41 -6.97 12.27 13.00
N VAL A 42 -7.12 10.94 12.85
CA VAL A 42 -8.27 10.20 13.36
C VAL A 42 -8.14 10.03 14.87
N GLU A 43 -9.12 10.54 15.61
CA GLU A 43 -9.19 10.41 17.07
C GLU A 43 -9.27 8.92 17.49
N GLU A 44 -8.64 8.60 18.62
CA GLU A 44 -8.64 7.23 19.15
C GLU A 44 -10.04 6.77 19.56
N ASP A 45 -10.52 5.71 18.92
CA ASP A 45 -11.75 5.00 19.27
C ASP A 45 -11.42 3.53 19.52
N GLU A 46 -11.75 3.06 20.72
CA GLU A 46 -11.50 1.68 21.17
C GLU A 46 -12.19 0.64 20.27
N ASN A 47 -13.26 1.01 19.56
CA ASN A 47 -14.03 0.10 18.70
C ASN A 47 -13.55 0.07 17.26
N LEU A 48 -12.85 1.11 16.78
CA LEU A 48 -12.55 1.26 15.35
C LEU A 48 -11.72 0.09 14.82
N ILE A 49 -10.73 -0.38 15.57
CA ILE A 49 -9.92 -1.55 15.19
C ILE A 49 -10.79 -2.80 15.00
N GLN A 50 -11.77 -3.02 15.88
CA GLN A 50 -12.67 -4.16 15.75
C GLN A 50 -13.61 -4.00 14.55
N GLN A 51 -14.14 -2.80 14.33
CA GLN A 51 -15.00 -2.51 13.18
C GLN A 51 -14.26 -2.68 11.84
N ILE A 52 -12.97 -2.33 11.77
CA ILE A 52 -12.13 -2.62 10.59
C ILE A 52 -12.04 -4.13 10.36
N LYS A 53 -11.79 -4.92 11.42
CA LYS A 53 -11.71 -6.38 11.32
C LYS A 53 -13.03 -6.99 10.86
N ASP A 54 -14.15 -6.49 11.38
CA ASP A 54 -15.49 -6.96 11.02
C ASP A 54 -15.79 -6.63 9.55
N MET A 55 -15.50 -5.39 9.11
CA MET A 55 -15.64 -4.96 7.70
C MET A 55 -14.83 -5.84 6.76
N VAL A 56 -13.56 -6.10 7.07
CA VAL A 56 -12.69 -6.94 6.23
C VAL A 56 -13.18 -8.39 6.21
N SER A 57 -13.69 -8.91 7.33
CA SER A 57 -14.20 -10.30 7.41
C SER A 57 -15.50 -10.47 6.61
N GLU A 58 -16.39 -9.48 6.68
CA GLU A 58 -17.59 -9.40 5.83
C GLU A 58 -17.20 -9.31 4.35
N ALA A 59 -16.31 -8.37 4.00
CA ALA A 59 -15.81 -8.19 2.65
C ALA A 59 -15.16 -9.46 2.09
N SER A 60 -14.41 -10.19 2.92
CA SER A 60 -13.76 -11.46 2.53
C SER A 60 -14.79 -12.50 2.08
N THR A 61 -15.89 -12.63 2.83
CA THR A 61 -16.98 -13.55 2.52
C THR A 61 -17.72 -13.12 1.25
N TYR A 62 -18.03 -11.83 1.14
CA TYR A 62 -18.76 -11.26 0.01
C TYR A 62 -17.94 -11.32 -1.29
N LEU A 63 -16.65 -10.98 -1.24
CA LEU A 63 -15.71 -11.08 -2.35
C LEU A 63 -15.60 -12.53 -2.85
N TYR A 64 -15.55 -13.49 -1.93
CA TYR A 64 -15.46 -14.90 -2.26
C TYR A 64 -16.70 -15.38 -3.02
N GLU A 65 -17.89 -15.00 -2.57
CA GLU A 65 -19.13 -15.31 -3.30
C GLU A 65 -19.16 -14.64 -4.67
N ALA A 66 -18.88 -13.34 -4.73
CA ALA A 66 -18.93 -12.53 -5.95
C ALA A 66 -17.94 -12.95 -7.03
N THR A 67 -16.88 -13.68 -6.66
CA THR A 67 -15.80 -14.07 -7.55
C THR A 67 -15.81 -15.56 -7.86
N GLU A 68 -16.98 -16.20 -7.81
CA GLU A 68 -17.15 -17.64 -8.05
C GLU A 68 -16.24 -18.49 -7.13
N LYS A 69 -16.14 -18.11 -5.85
CA LYS A 69 -15.33 -18.80 -4.82
C LYS A 69 -13.82 -18.74 -5.08
N ARG A 70 -13.33 -17.62 -5.61
CA ARG A 70 -11.90 -17.48 -5.98
C ARG A 70 -11.11 -16.59 -5.04
N PHE A 71 -11.64 -15.47 -4.59
CA PHE A 71 -10.81 -14.48 -3.90
C PHE A 71 -11.34 -14.14 -2.52
N TYR A 72 -10.44 -14.00 -1.56
CA TYR A 72 -10.77 -13.64 -0.18
C TYR A 72 -9.60 -12.92 0.48
N PHE A 73 -9.84 -12.22 1.58
CA PHE A 73 -8.79 -11.60 2.38
C PHE A 73 -8.19 -12.62 3.36
N LYS A 74 -6.87 -12.80 3.33
CA LYS A 74 -6.16 -13.81 4.12
C LYS A 74 -5.27 -13.21 5.20
N GLY A 75 -4.44 -12.23 4.86
CA GLY A 75 -3.50 -11.60 5.80
C GLY A 75 -3.55 -10.08 5.69
N VAL A 76 -3.96 -9.43 6.78
CA VAL A 76 -4.15 -7.98 6.84
C VAL A 76 -3.35 -7.37 8.00
N SER A 77 -2.58 -6.33 7.72
CA SER A 77 -1.90 -5.51 8.71
C SER A 77 -2.66 -4.21 8.93
N ILE A 78 -3.01 -3.90 10.17
CA ILE A 78 -3.61 -2.61 10.54
C ILE A 78 -2.52 -1.74 11.17
N LEU A 79 -2.12 -0.69 10.46
CA LEU A 79 -1.21 0.33 10.92
C LEU A 79 -1.94 1.35 11.80
N ILE A 80 -1.57 1.37 13.07
CA ILE A 80 -2.10 2.23 14.13
C ILE A 80 -1.18 3.45 14.26
N PRO A 81 -1.70 4.68 14.30
CA PRO A 81 -0.88 5.86 14.38
C PRO A 81 -0.19 5.98 15.74
N LYS A 82 0.92 6.71 15.75
CA LYS A 82 1.66 7.04 16.98
C LYS A 82 0.88 7.94 17.95
N THR A 83 -0.16 8.61 17.46
CA THR A 83 -1.01 9.50 18.25
C THR A 83 -1.93 8.73 19.20
N TRP A 84 -2.16 7.45 18.94
CA TRP A 84 -2.95 6.56 19.78
C TRP A 84 -2.10 5.92 20.88
N GLN A 85 -2.74 5.51 21.98
CA GLN A 85 -2.07 4.85 23.08
C GLN A 85 -1.50 3.48 22.67
N THR A 86 -0.22 3.24 22.95
CA THR A 86 0.43 1.94 22.70
C THR A 86 -0.17 0.85 23.59
N LYS A 87 -0.55 -0.28 22.96
CA LYS A 87 -1.04 -1.49 23.64
C LYS A 87 -0.07 -2.66 23.48
N PRO A 88 -0.05 -3.64 24.40
CA PRO A 88 0.92 -4.74 24.38
C PRO A 88 0.86 -5.65 23.16
N ASP A 89 -0.30 -5.72 22.50
CA ASP A 89 -0.56 -6.48 21.28
C ASP A 89 -0.15 -5.74 20.00
N TYR A 90 0.38 -4.52 20.11
CA TYR A 90 0.84 -3.74 18.96
C TYR A 90 2.31 -4.04 18.66
N GLU A 91 2.55 -4.65 17.52
CA GLU A 91 3.87 -4.99 17.01
C GLU A 91 4.51 -3.79 16.29
N PRO A 92 5.86 -3.72 16.19
CA PRO A 92 6.50 -2.76 15.31
C PRO A 92 6.25 -3.13 13.83
N PRO A 93 5.96 -2.14 12.96
CA PRO A 93 5.93 -2.33 11.53
C PRO A 93 7.28 -2.82 11.01
N LYS A 94 7.26 -3.66 9.96
CA LYS A 94 8.49 -4.11 9.29
C LYS A 94 8.61 -3.43 7.94
N LEU A 95 7.75 -3.83 7.01
CA LEU A 95 7.69 -3.25 5.67
C LEU A 95 6.47 -2.33 5.50
N GLU A 96 5.51 -2.41 6.41
CA GLU A 96 4.28 -1.64 6.36
C GLU A 96 4.55 -0.19 6.75
N THR A 97 4.12 0.72 5.89
CA THR A 97 4.24 2.17 6.07
C THR A 97 2.94 2.83 5.64
N TYR A 98 2.71 4.06 6.09
CA TYR A 98 1.58 4.85 5.58
C TYR A 98 1.67 5.06 4.04
N LYS A 99 2.89 5.09 3.49
CA LYS A 99 3.13 5.32 2.06
C LYS A 99 2.78 4.11 1.18
N ASN A 100 2.82 2.88 1.69
CA ASN A 100 2.45 1.68 0.93
C ASN A 100 1.15 1.03 1.44
N ALA A 101 0.38 1.75 2.25
CA ALA A 101 -0.95 1.32 2.66
C ALA A 101 -1.90 1.28 1.45
N ASP A 102 -2.67 0.21 1.36
CA ASP A 102 -3.65 -0.02 0.29
C ASP A 102 -4.99 0.66 0.60
N ILE A 103 -5.32 0.76 1.89
CA ILE A 103 -6.54 1.38 2.40
C ILE A 103 -6.16 2.40 3.47
N LEU A 104 -6.62 3.64 3.33
CA LEU A 104 -6.52 4.67 4.35
C LEU A 104 -7.85 4.86 5.04
N ILE A 105 -7.77 5.06 6.35
CA ILE A 105 -8.87 5.46 7.20
C ILE A 105 -8.57 6.88 7.65
N GLU A 106 -9.22 7.84 7.01
CA GLU A 106 -8.92 9.27 7.15
C GLU A 106 -10.14 10.08 7.60
N VAL A 107 -9.88 11.24 8.18
CA VAL A 107 -10.92 12.22 8.48
C VAL A 107 -11.42 12.82 7.16
N PRO A 108 -12.73 12.93 6.93
CA PRO A 108 -13.26 13.48 5.68
C PRO A 108 -12.78 14.92 5.44
N ASN A 109 -12.32 15.20 4.23
CA ASN A 109 -11.92 16.53 3.78
C ASN A 109 -12.65 16.91 2.47
N PRO A 110 -13.59 17.88 2.49
CA PRO A 110 -14.00 18.71 3.62
C PRO A 110 -14.78 17.91 4.69
N PRO A 111 -14.84 18.39 5.96
CA PRO A 111 -15.56 17.72 7.04
C PRO A 111 -17.02 17.39 6.69
N GLY A 112 -17.44 16.17 7.01
CA GLY A 112 -18.79 15.65 6.72
C GLY A 112 -18.98 15.07 5.32
N ASN A 113 -17.96 15.15 4.45
CA ASN A 113 -17.97 14.52 3.13
C ASN A 113 -17.40 13.10 3.17
N ASP A 114 -18.11 12.21 3.87
CA ASP A 114 -17.75 10.79 3.96
C ASP A 114 -18.16 10.07 2.67
N VAL A 115 -17.23 9.96 1.73
CA VAL A 115 -17.43 9.28 0.44
C VAL A 115 -16.36 8.20 0.31
N PRO A 116 -16.74 6.91 0.20
CA PRO A 116 -15.77 5.87 -0.13
C PRO A 116 -15.24 6.14 -1.54
N ARG A 117 -13.93 6.00 -1.73
CA ARG A 117 -13.33 6.23 -3.05
C ARG A 117 -12.03 5.46 -3.23
N THR A 118 -11.71 5.19 -4.47
CA THR A 118 -10.42 4.65 -4.89
C THR A 118 -9.72 5.63 -5.84
N ASP A 119 -8.45 5.91 -5.58
CA ASP A 119 -7.58 6.65 -6.50
C ASP A 119 -7.27 5.77 -7.70
N GLN A 120 -8.06 5.91 -8.76
CA GLN A 120 -7.95 5.13 -10.00
C GLN A 120 -7.68 6.05 -11.19
N PHE A 121 -6.40 6.23 -11.52
CA PHE A 121 -5.91 7.06 -12.62
C PHE A 121 -5.57 6.29 -13.91
N GLY A 122 -5.56 4.95 -13.83
CA GLY A 122 -5.21 4.05 -14.91
C GLY A 122 -6.31 3.87 -15.97
N GLN A 123 -5.97 3.08 -16.98
CA GLN A 123 -6.90 2.57 -17.98
C GLN A 123 -7.63 1.32 -17.48
N CYS A 124 -8.56 0.81 -18.29
CA CYS A 124 -9.24 -0.44 -17.97
C CYS A 124 -8.27 -1.59 -17.72
N GLY A 125 -8.48 -2.32 -16.63
CA GLY A 125 -7.63 -3.44 -16.23
C GLY A 125 -6.35 -3.02 -15.49
N GLU A 126 -6.05 -1.72 -15.37
CA GLU A 126 -4.90 -1.22 -14.62
C GLU A 126 -5.26 -1.00 -13.16
N MET A 127 -4.40 -1.46 -12.25
CA MET A 127 -4.61 -1.32 -10.80
C MET A 127 -4.69 0.16 -10.39
N GLY A 128 -5.57 0.44 -9.44
CA GLY A 128 -5.63 1.72 -8.74
C GLY A 128 -4.48 1.86 -7.74
N GLU A 129 -4.38 3.04 -7.14
CA GLU A 129 -3.30 3.38 -6.21
C GLU A 129 -3.69 3.13 -4.75
N ARG A 130 -4.90 3.55 -4.33
CA ARG A 130 -5.32 3.49 -2.93
C ARG A 130 -6.83 3.63 -2.72
N ILE A 131 -7.37 2.95 -1.72
CA ILE A 131 -8.74 3.12 -1.23
C ILE A 131 -8.74 4.09 -0.04
N HIS A 132 -9.74 4.97 0.02
CA HIS A 132 -9.96 5.91 1.11
C HIS A 132 -11.33 5.69 1.72
N LEU A 133 -11.35 5.45 3.02
CA LEU A 133 -12.56 5.27 3.83
C LEU A 133 -12.49 6.20 5.04
N THR A 134 -13.65 6.45 5.66
CA THR A 134 -13.75 7.25 6.88
C THR A 134 -14.23 6.41 8.06
N PRO A 135 -13.96 6.82 9.31
CA PRO A 135 -14.49 6.13 10.49
C PRO A 135 -16.02 5.96 10.46
N ASP A 136 -16.76 6.94 9.93
CA ASP A 136 -18.22 6.88 9.83
C ASP A 136 -18.72 5.84 8.82
N ILE A 137 -17.95 5.59 7.76
CA ILE A 137 -18.23 4.48 6.83
C ILE A 137 -18.01 3.15 7.54
N ILE A 138 -16.87 3.00 8.21
CA ILE A 138 -16.47 1.76 8.89
C ILE A 138 -17.43 1.42 10.03
N SER A 139 -17.89 2.42 10.79
CA SER A 139 -18.82 2.23 11.89
C SER A 139 -20.27 2.02 11.43
N GLY A 140 -20.55 1.98 10.12
CA GLY A 140 -21.88 1.77 9.55
C GLY A 140 -22.83 2.97 9.64
N LYS A 141 -22.36 4.17 10.04
CA LYS A 141 -23.23 5.38 10.07
C LYS A 141 -23.66 5.81 8.67
N LYS A 142 -22.95 5.36 7.63
CA LYS A 142 -23.27 5.61 6.22
C LYS A 142 -24.03 4.46 5.55
N LEU A 143 -24.61 3.54 6.32
CA LEU A 143 -25.36 2.38 5.82
C LEU A 143 -26.48 2.77 4.84
N GLU A 144 -27.28 3.79 5.15
CA GLU A 144 -28.37 4.23 4.28
C GLU A 144 -27.88 4.87 2.96
N ALA A 145 -26.65 5.39 2.95
CA ALA A 145 -26.08 6.04 1.76
C ALA A 145 -25.40 5.04 0.82
N TYR A 146 -24.59 4.13 1.37
CA TYR A 146 -23.70 3.27 0.58
C TYR A 146 -23.87 1.77 0.83
N GLY A 147 -24.66 1.38 1.84
CA GLY A 147 -24.82 -0.02 2.24
C GLY A 147 -23.78 -0.49 3.27
N PRO A 148 -23.70 -1.81 3.50
CA PRO A 148 -22.82 -2.40 4.50
C PRO A 148 -21.33 -2.14 4.23
N PRO A 149 -20.49 -1.89 5.26
CA PRO A 149 -19.07 -1.59 5.08
C PRO A 149 -18.31 -2.66 4.29
N GLY A 150 -18.59 -3.95 4.51
CA GLY A 150 -17.93 -5.02 3.77
C GLY A 150 -18.23 -4.98 2.26
N ARG A 151 -19.46 -4.64 1.88
CA ARG A 151 -19.84 -4.46 0.46
C ARG A 151 -19.21 -3.24 -0.17
N ILE A 152 -19.12 -2.13 0.57
CA ILE A 152 -18.39 -0.92 0.15
C ILE A 152 -16.93 -1.29 -0.15
N LEU A 153 -16.28 -2.02 0.77
CA LEU A 153 -14.89 -2.42 0.58
C LEU A 153 -14.72 -3.29 -0.68
N VAL A 154 -15.63 -4.22 -0.99
CA VAL A 154 -15.53 -5.04 -2.22
C VAL A 154 -15.71 -4.21 -3.50
N HIS A 155 -16.61 -3.23 -3.47
CA HIS A 155 -16.80 -2.29 -4.57
C HIS A 155 -15.51 -1.49 -4.85
N GLU A 156 -14.94 -0.86 -3.81
CA GLU A 156 -13.68 -0.12 -3.93
C GLU A 156 -12.48 -1.04 -4.25
N TRP A 157 -12.48 -2.26 -3.72
CA TRP A 157 -11.47 -3.26 -4.02
C TRP A 157 -11.45 -3.62 -5.50
N ALA A 158 -12.60 -3.66 -6.17
CA ALA A 158 -12.65 -3.92 -7.60
C ALA A 158 -12.01 -2.80 -8.42
N HIS A 159 -12.23 -1.53 -8.03
CA HIS A 159 -11.51 -0.39 -8.61
C HIS A 159 -10.00 -0.50 -8.40
N LEU A 160 -9.57 -0.81 -7.17
CA LEU A 160 -8.16 -0.90 -6.79
C LEU A 160 -7.46 -2.05 -7.53
N ARG A 161 -8.03 -3.24 -7.48
CA ARG A 161 -7.31 -4.46 -7.86
C ARG A 161 -7.41 -4.79 -9.34
N TRP A 162 -8.54 -4.48 -9.97
CA TRP A 162 -8.81 -4.90 -11.35
C TRP A 162 -9.04 -3.76 -12.32
N GLY A 163 -9.01 -2.51 -11.87
CA GLY A 163 -9.17 -1.37 -12.76
C GLY A 163 -10.51 -1.34 -13.48
N VAL A 164 -11.57 -1.80 -12.81
CA VAL A 164 -12.94 -1.62 -13.28
C VAL A 164 -13.46 -0.25 -12.86
N PHE A 165 -14.60 0.16 -13.41
CA PHE A 165 -15.18 1.49 -13.20
C PHE A 165 -16.67 1.37 -12.95
N GLU A 166 -17.27 2.49 -12.61
CA GLU A 166 -18.69 2.57 -12.30
C GLU A 166 -19.58 2.23 -13.49
N GLU A 167 -20.60 1.41 -13.22
CA GLU A 167 -21.64 1.02 -14.17
C GLU A 167 -22.91 1.89 -14.06
N TYR A 168 -22.86 2.93 -13.23
CA TYR A 168 -23.81 4.05 -13.19
C TYR A 168 -23.18 5.35 -13.73
N ASN A 169 -23.96 6.43 -13.77
CA ASN A 169 -23.48 7.76 -14.16
C ASN A 169 -24.20 8.86 -13.36
N GLU A 170 -23.46 9.64 -12.59
CA GLU A 170 -24.04 10.69 -11.75
C GLU A 170 -24.44 11.97 -12.51
N GLU A 171 -23.71 12.30 -13.58
CA GLU A 171 -23.96 13.49 -14.40
C GLU A 171 -25.12 13.28 -15.37
N GLU A 172 -25.16 12.10 -16.00
CA GLU A 172 -26.14 11.68 -16.99
C GLU A 172 -26.80 10.37 -16.57
N ARG A 173 -27.64 10.43 -15.53
CA ARG A 173 -28.35 9.28 -14.94
C ARG A 173 -29.29 8.53 -15.89
N PHE A 174 -29.66 9.13 -17.02
CA PHE A 174 -30.59 8.57 -18.00
C PHE A 174 -30.08 8.78 -19.43
N TYR A 175 -30.32 7.80 -20.28
CA TYR A 175 -29.99 7.83 -21.70
C TYR A 175 -31.16 7.32 -22.55
N GLN A 176 -31.13 7.59 -23.85
CA GLN A 176 -32.21 7.22 -24.75
C GLN A 176 -31.94 5.83 -25.35
N SER A 177 -32.85 4.87 -25.09
CA SER A 177 -32.87 3.57 -25.75
C SER A 177 -34.30 3.23 -26.17
N GLY A 178 -34.48 2.71 -27.39
CA GLY A 178 -35.81 2.38 -27.93
C GLY A 178 -36.82 3.54 -27.94
N GLY A 179 -36.34 4.78 -28.07
CA GLY A 179 -37.19 5.99 -28.07
C GLY A 179 -37.67 6.45 -26.68
N LYS A 180 -37.20 5.84 -25.59
CA LYS A 180 -37.52 6.22 -24.20
C LYS A 180 -36.24 6.53 -23.43
N TYR A 181 -36.36 7.38 -22.41
CA TYR A 181 -35.27 7.57 -21.45
C TYR A 181 -35.30 6.47 -20.39
N VAL A 182 -34.19 5.73 -20.29
CA VAL A 182 -33.98 4.64 -19.34
C VAL A 182 -32.78 4.97 -18.45
N PRO A 183 -32.74 4.46 -17.20
CA PRO A 183 -31.63 4.74 -16.30
C PRO A 183 -30.33 4.08 -16.79
N VAL A 184 -29.20 4.69 -16.48
CA VAL A 184 -27.88 4.08 -16.70
C VAL A 184 -27.65 3.02 -15.63
N LYS A 185 -27.65 1.75 -16.03
CA LYS A 185 -27.40 0.59 -15.16
C LYS A 185 -26.81 -0.55 -15.96
N CYS A 186 -26.13 -1.48 -15.28
CA CYS A 186 -25.61 -2.66 -15.96
C CYS A 186 -26.71 -3.66 -16.32
N SER A 187 -27.39 -4.23 -15.32
CA SER A 187 -28.50 -5.15 -15.57
C SER A 187 -29.82 -4.42 -15.72
N GLU A 188 -30.48 -4.65 -16.86
CA GLU A 188 -31.85 -4.16 -17.08
C GLU A 188 -32.88 -4.83 -16.16
N ALA A 189 -32.56 -5.96 -15.53
CA ALA A 189 -33.48 -6.66 -14.65
C ALA A 189 -33.61 -6.06 -13.24
N ILE A 190 -32.73 -5.12 -12.84
CA ILE A 190 -32.94 -4.35 -11.61
C ILE A 190 -34.21 -3.52 -11.78
N THR A 191 -35.21 -3.80 -10.93
CA THR A 191 -36.49 -3.09 -10.96
C THR A 191 -36.46 -1.84 -10.07
N GLY A 192 -37.33 -0.88 -10.34
CA GLY A 192 -37.40 0.34 -9.55
C GLY A 192 -38.25 1.40 -10.21
N ILE A 193 -38.22 2.59 -9.61
CA ILE A 193 -39.02 3.73 -10.05
C ILE A 193 -38.19 5.00 -10.14
N ASN A 194 -38.43 5.78 -11.19
CA ASN A 194 -37.82 7.09 -11.36
C ASN A 194 -38.53 8.11 -10.47
N ARG A 195 -37.78 8.74 -9.57
CA ARG A 195 -38.28 9.75 -8.63
C ARG A 195 -37.44 11.02 -8.73
N ALA A 196 -38.09 12.16 -8.55
CA ALA A 196 -37.39 13.43 -8.40
C ALA A 196 -37.06 13.65 -6.91
N TYR A 197 -35.79 13.83 -6.58
CA TYR A 197 -35.39 14.14 -5.20
C TYR A 197 -35.16 15.64 -5.06
N SER A 198 -35.84 16.26 -4.09
CA SER A 198 -35.72 17.68 -3.84
C SER A 198 -35.70 17.97 -2.35
N CYS A 199 -34.78 18.83 -1.93
CA CYS A 199 -34.67 19.30 -0.56
C CYS A 199 -35.01 20.78 -0.51
N SER A 200 -35.94 21.17 0.37
CA SER A 200 -36.32 22.56 0.59
C SER A 200 -36.55 22.80 2.08
N GLY A 201 -35.92 23.82 2.65
CA GLY A 201 -36.09 24.19 4.05
C GLY A 201 -35.67 23.11 5.05
N GLY A 202 -34.65 22.31 4.73
CA GLY A 202 -34.15 21.23 5.60
C GLY A 202 -34.96 19.92 5.55
N SER A 203 -35.99 19.84 4.72
CA SER A 203 -36.74 18.60 4.46
C SER A 203 -36.53 18.15 3.01
N CYS A 204 -36.30 16.86 2.83
CA CYS A 204 -36.15 16.24 1.52
C CYS A 204 -37.35 15.33 1.22
N SER A 205 -37.82 15.36 -0.03
CA SER A 205 -38.97 14.57 -0.46
C SER A 205 -38.79 14.01 -1.87
N PHE A 206 -39.43 12.86 -2.11
CA PHE A 206 -39.50 12.23 -3.42
C PHE A 206 -40.77 12.65 -4.14
N GLY A 207 -40.62 13.25 -5.31
CA GLY A 207 -41.69 13.63 -6.23
C GLY A 207 -41.68 12.81 -7.51
N THR A 208 -42.58 13.18 -8.43
CA THR A 208 -42.63 12.58 -9.77
C THR A 208 -41.56 13.17 -10.66
N CYS A 209 -40.88 12.31 -11.42
CA CYS A 209 -39.94 12.73 -12.43
C CYS A 209 -40.61 13.54 -13.55
N ARG A 210 -40.06 14.72 -13.84
CA ARG A 210 -40.49 15.57 -14.94
C ARG A 210 -39.43 15.53 -16.04
N SER A 211 -39.90 15.57 -17.28
CA SER A 211 -39.02 15.74 -18.45
C SER A 211 -38.91 17.21 -18.83
N ASP A 212 -37.77 17.57 -19.42
CA ASP A 212 -37.61 18.83 -20.13
C ASP A 212 -38.55 18.88 -21.35
N PRO A 213 -39.43 19.90 -21.48
CA PRO A 213 -40.40 19.96 -22.58
C PRO A 213 -39.79 20.07 -23.98
N LYS A 214 -38.54 20.52 -24.11
CA LYS A 214 -37.85 20.70 -25.39
C LYS A 214 -37.09 19.45 -25.81
N THR A 215 -36.43 18.79 -24.87
CA THR A 215 -35.56 17.64 -25.16
C THR A 215 -36.18 16.29 -24.82
N GLY A 216 -37.22 16.25 -23.99
CA GLY A 216 -37.80 15.03 -23.45
C GLY A 216 -36.95 14.36 -22.36
N LYS A 217 -35.72 14.84 -22.12
CA LYS A 217 -34.78 14.29 -21.12
C LYS A 217 -35.33 14.47 -19.70
N PRO A 218 -35.26 13.45 -18.82
CA PRO A 218 -35.51 13.62 -17.40
C PRO A 218 -34.68 14.77 -16.83
N LYS A 219 -35.27 15.61 -16.00
CA LYS A 219 -34.55 16.71 -15.36
C LYS A 219 -33.48 16.21 -14.39
N LYS A 220 -32.51 17.06 -14.02
CA LYS A 220 -31.34 16.67 -13.21
C LYS A 220 -31.70 16.11 -11.83
N GLU A 221 -32.82 16.55 -11.25
CA GLU A 221 -33.34 16.05 -9.98
C GLU A 221 -33.89 14.61 -10.05
N CYS A 222 -34.10 14.08 -11.25
CA CYS A 222 -34.52 12.70 -11.43
C CYS A 222 -33.38 11.72 -11.12
N LEU A 223 -33.74 10.69 -10.36
CA LEU A 223 -32.90 9.54 -10.10
C LEU A 223 -33.73 8.26 -10.15
N PHE A 224 -33.07 7.15 -10.46
CA PHE A 224 -33.66 5.82 -10.39
C PHE A 224 -33.52 5.32 -8.96
N VAL A 225 -34.65 5.03 -8.32
CA VAL A 225 -34.70 4.40 -6.99
C VAL A 225 -35.03 2.93 -7.21
N PRO A 226 -34.09 1.99 -6.99
CA PRO A 226 -34.40 0.59 -7.11
C PRO A 226 -35.36 0.14 -6.01
N ASP A 227 -36.16 -0.87 -6.31
CA ASP A 227 -36.96 -1.54 -5.28
C ASP A 227 -36.02 -2.20 -4.27
N LYS A 228 -36.38 -2.17 -2.98
CA LYS A 228 -35.53 -2.78 -1.93
C LYS A 228 -35.38 -4.29 -2.10
N VAL A 229 -36.44 -4.95 -2.56
CA VAL A 229 -36.45 -6.40 -2.80
C VAL A 229 -36.24 -6.63 -4.29
N GLN A 230 -35.15 -7.33 -4.61
CA GLN A 230 -34.69 -7.60 -5.95
C GLN A 230 -34.43 -9.10 -6.11
N ASN A 231 -34.56 -9.60 -7.34
CA ASN A 231 -34.11 -10.95 -7.70
C ASN A 231 -32.81 -10.92 -8.53
N GLU A 232 -32.50 -9.77 -9.15
CA GLU A 232 -31.28 -9.58 -9.90
C GLU A 232 -30.08 -9.51 -8.96
N LYS A 233 -29.00 -10.19 -9.34
CA LYS A 233 -27.79 -10.33 -8.54
C LYS A 233 -26.64 -9.45 -8.99
N ALA A 234 -26.69 -8.92 -10.21
CA ALA A 234 -25.71 -7.98 -10.72
C ALA A 234 -26.27 -6.55 -10.75
N SER A 235 -25.47 -5.51 -10.49
CA SER A 235 -24.01 -5.53 -10.42
C SER A 235 -23.49 -4.78 -9.20
N ILE A 236 -22.42 -5.32 -8.60
CA ILE A 236 -21.65 -4.66 -7.54
C ILE A 236 -21.18 -3.27 -7.97
N MET A 237 -20.76 -3.10 -9.23
CA MET A 237 -20.29 -1.81 -9.76
C MET A 237 -21.44 -0.87 -10.18
N PHE A 238 -22.68 -1.29 -10.00
CA PHE A 238 -23.85 -0.42 -10.18
C PHE A 238 -24.43 -0.01 -8.82
N MET A 239 -24.73 -0.97 -7.95
CA MET A 239 -25.36 -0.68 -6.65
C MET A 239 -25.18 -1.83 -5.65
N GLN A 240 -24.01 -1.85 -5.00
CA GLN A 240 -23.61 -2.79 -3.96
C GLN A 240 -24.47 -2.75 -2.69
N SER A 241 -25.27 -1.70 -2.48
CA SER A 241 -26.13 -1.57 -1.30
C SER A 241 -27.37 -2.47 -1.32
N ILE A 242 -27.72 -3.05 -2.48
CA ILE A 242 -28.91 -3.91 -2.64
C ILE A 242 -28.60 -5.33 -2.15
N ASP A 243 -29.48 -5.92 -1.33
CA ASP A 243 -29.23 -7.21 -0.68
C ASP A 243 -29.08 -8.40 -1.62
N SER A 244 -29.78 -8.42 -2.75
CA SER A 244 -29.64 -9.48 -3.75
C SER A 244 -28.36 -9.34 -4.59
N VAL A 245 -27.73 -8.16 -4.61
CA VAL A 245 -26.56 -7.91 -5.44
C VAL A 245 -25.35 -8.58 -4.80
N VAL A 246 -24.93 -9.68 -5.41
CA VAL A 246 -23.81 -10.52 -4.95
C VAL A 246 -22.87 -10.91 -6.10
N GLU A 247 -23.10 -10.41 -7.32
CA GLU A 247 -22.34 -10.76 -8.52
C GLU A 247 -21.88 -9.49 -9.27
N PHE A 248 -20.75 -9.59 -9.96
CA PHE A 248 -20.33 -8.59 -10.94
C PHE A 248 -21.13 -8.74 -12.23
N CYS A 249 -21.22 -7.67 -13.02
CA CYS A 249 -21.88 -7.74 -14.31
C CYS A 249 -21.10 -8.60 -15.30
N THR A 250 -21.80 -9.50 -15.98
CA THR A 250 -21.26 -10.47 -16.94
C THR A 250 -21.74 -10.15 -18.36
N GLU A 251 -21.11 -10.73 -19.38
CA GLU A 251 -21.55 -10.55 -20.78
C GLU A 251 -23.06 -10.82 -20.98
N LYS A 252 -23.67 -11.72 -20.18
CA LYS A 252 -25.08 -12.11 -20.32
C LYS A 252 -26.08 -11.04 -19.89
N ASN A 253 -25.73 -10.24 -18.87
CA ASN A 253 -26.61 -9.22 -18.29
C ASN A 253 -26.08 -7.80 -18.48
N HIS A 254 -24.96 -7.65 -19.17
CA HIS A 254 -24.30 -6.36 -19.36
C HIS A 254 -24.95 -5.51 -20.45
N ASN A 255 -25.31 -4.27 -20.07
CA ASN A 255 -25.86 -3.28 -20.99
C ASN A 255 -24.76 -2.45 -21.65
N LYS A 256 -24.40 -2.80 -22.89
CA LYS A 256 -23.38 -2.09 -23.69
C LYS A 256 -23.83 -0.71 -24.18
N GLU A 257 -25.13 -0.42 -24.20
CA GLU A 257 -25.66 0.89 -24.63
C GLU A 257 -25.57 1.95 -23.53
N ALA A 258 -25.48 1.52 -22.26
CA ALA A 258 -25.48 2.42 -21.11
C ALA A 258 -24.22 3.31 -21.11
N PRO A 259 -24.35 4.66 -21.11
CA PRO A 259 -23.21 5.58 -21.15
C PRO A 259 -22.55 5.77 -19.77
N ASN A 260 -22.13 4.69 -19.11
CA ASN A 260 -21.37 4.71 -17.85
C ASN A 260 -19.85 4.81 -18.06
N ALA A 261 -19.10 4.97 -16.98
CA ALA A 261 -17.64 5.11 -17.04
C ALA A 261 -16.96 3.81 -17.50
N HIS A 262 -17.46 2.66 -17.06
CA HIS A 262 -16.92 1.35 -17.43
C HIS A 262 -16.96 1.11 -18.93
N ASN A 263 -18.14 1.21 -19.55
CA ASN A 263 -18.32 1.02 -20.99
C ASN A 263 -17.40 1.91 -21.82
N ARG A 264 -17.25 3.19 -21.43
CA ARG A 264 -16.40 4.15 -22.14
C ARG A 264 -14.91 3.81 -22.06
N LYS A 265 -14.45 3.22 -20.96
CA LYS A 265 -13.03 2.97 -20.69
C LYS A 265 -12.60 1.53 -21.00
N CYS A 266 -13.54 0.59 -20.96
CA CYS A 266 -13.29 -0.85 -21.07
C CYS A 266 -13.83 -1.45 -22.38
N ASP A 267 -13.91 -0.67 -23.45
CA ASP A 267 -14.34 -1.13 -24.78
C ASP A 267 -15.67 -1.92 -24.77
N LEU A 268 -16.64 -1.45 -23.96
CA LEU A 268 -17.97 -2.06 -23.80
C LEU A 268 -17.96 -3.51 -23.28
N ARG A 269 -16.87 -3.92 -22.63
CA ARG A 269 -16.76 -5.19 -21.90
C ARG A 269 -17.44 -5.05 -20.54
N SER A 270 -17.94 -6.16 -20.01
CA SER A 270 -18.49 -6.21 -18.66
C SER A 270 -17.38 -6.19 -17.60
N THR A 271 -17.73 -5.78 -16.39
CA THR A 271 -16.77 -5.77 -15.27
C THR A 271 -16.19 -7.15 -15.00
N TRP A 272 -17.01 -8.20 -15.12
CA TRP A 272 -16.55 -9.57 -14.96
C TRP A 272 -15.57 -10.01 -16.04
N GLU A 273 -15.77 -9.63 -17.30
CA GLU A 273 -14.81 -9.94 -18.37
C GLU A 273 -13.43 -9.34 -18.09
N VAL A 274 -13.39 -8.11 -17.56
CA VAL A 274 -12.14 -7.44 -17.17
C VAL A 274 -11.46 -8.18 -16.00
N ILE A 275 -12.25 -8.59 -14.99
CA ILE A 275 -11.74 -9.37 -13.86
C ILE A 275 -11.19 -10.72 -14.34
N GLN A 276 -11.86 -11.42 -15.25
CA GLN A 276 -11.41 -12.70 -15.81
C GLN A 276 -10.09 -12.59 -16.58
N ASP A 277 -9.82 -11.44 -17.18
CA ASP A 277 -8.56 -11.16 -17.87
C ASP A 277 -7.40 -10.80 -16.94
N SER A 278 -7.67 -10.50 -15.66
CA SER A 278 -6.65 -10.14 -14.69
C SER A 278 -5.67 -11.30 -14.43
N GLN A 279 -4.45 -10.95 -13.98
CA GLN A 279 -3.47 -11.93 -13.56
C GLN A 279 -3.94 -12.75 -12.35
N ASP A 280 -4.72 -12.13 -11.45
CA ASP A 280 -5.31 -12.80 -10.29
C ASP A 280 -6.25 -13.93 -10.71
N TYR A 281 -7.10 -13.69 -11.71
CA TYR A 281 -8.01 -14.73 -12.21
C TYR A 281 -7.25 -15.85 -12.91
N LYS A 282 -6.26 -15.51 -13.75
CA LYS A 282 -5.44 -16.47 -14.47
C LYS A 282 -4.60 -17.37 -13.56
N THR A 283 -4.26 -16.91 -12.35
CA THR A 283 -3.43 -17.64 -11.38
C THR A 283 -4.23 -18.28 -10.24
N SER A 284 -5.56 -18.15 -10.25
CA SER A 284 -6.45 -18.73 -9.25
C SER A 284 -7.34 -19.83 -9.83
N THR A 285 -7.83 -20.70 -8.97
CA THR A 285 -8.81 -21.76 -9.30
C THR A 285 -9.93 -21.73 -8.29
N PRO A 286 -11.22 -21.88 -8.68
CA PRO A 286 -12.33 -21.85 -7.72
C PRO A 286 -12.12 -22.87 -6.60
N MET A 287 -12.42 -22.46 -5.37
CA MET A 287 -12.40 -23.33 -4.20
C MET A 287 -13.72 -24.11 -4.08
N THR A 288 -13.66 -25.25 -3.38
CA THR A 288 -14.82 -26.14 -3.21
C THR A 288 -15.65 -25.78 -1.99
N GLU A 289 -15.01 -25.17 -1.01
CA GLU A 289 -15.53 -24.81 0.29
C GLU A 289 -16.69 -23.81 0.15
N ALA A 290 -17.69 -23.96 1.01
CA ALA A 290 -18.86 -23.08 1.01
C ALA A 290 -18.52 -21.67 1.48
N GLN A 291 -17.47 -21.51 2.30
CA GLN A 291 -17.05 -20.25 2.91
C GLN A 291 -15.51 -20.15 2.86
N PRO A 292 -14.95 -18.95 2.73
CA PRO A 292 -13.50 -18.77 2.76
C PRO A 292 -12.95 -18.91 4.19
N PRO A 293 -11.64 -19.17 4.34
CA PRO A 293 -10.95 -19.00 5.62
C PRO A 293 -11.12 -17.57 6.15
N GLN A 294 -11.23 -17.44 7.48
CA GLN A 294 -11.30 -16.12 8.13
C GLN A 294 -9.96 -15.37 7.97
N PRO A 295 -9.99 -14.05 7.73
CA PRO A 295 -8.76 -13.26 7.64
C PRO A 295 -7.99 -13.28 8.96
N SER A 296 -6.66 -13.29 8.84
CA SER A 296 -5.74 -13.05 9.96
C SER A 296 -5.37 -11.57 10.02
N PHE A 297 -5.25 -11.03 11.23
CA PHE A 297 -4.96 -9.63 11.47
C PHE A 297 -3.70 -9.48 12.31
N SER A 298 -2.83 -8.56 11.91
CA SER A 298 -1.71 -8.08 12.74
C SER A 298 -1.91 -6.59 13.04
N LEU A 299 -1.76 -6.22 14.31
CA LEU A 299 -1.87 -4.84 14.76
C LEU A 299 -0.47 -4.28 14.88
N LYS A 300 -0.17 -3.25 14.11
CA LYS A 300 1.17 -2.69 14.01
C LYS A 300 1.11 -1.21 14.32
N GLN A 301 1.87 -0.73 15.30
CA GLN A 301 1.85 0.69 15.63
C GLN A 301 3.05 1.40 15.04
N ILE A 302 2.80 2.47 14.27
CA ILE A 302 3.85 3.35 13.76
C ILE A 302 4.61 3.93 14.95
N ARG A 303 5.92 3.67 14.98
CA ARG A 303 6.84 4.15 16.02
C ARG A 303 7.83 5.15 15.42
N GLU A 304 8.53 5.86 16.29
CA GLU A 304 9.69 6.64 15.87
C GLU A 304 10.69 5.72 15.18
N ARG A 305 11.21 6.15 14.03
CA ARG A 305 12.18 5.38 13.28
C ARG A 305 13.47 5.26 14.09
N VAL A 306 13.88 4.05 14.45
CA VAL A 306 15.13 3.78 15.18
C VAL A 306 16.12 3.14 14.24
N LEU A 307 17.26 3.80 14.02
CA LEU A 307 18.22 3.38 13.01
C LEU A 307 19.66 3.50 13.51
N CYS A 308 20.53 2.57 13.09
CA CYS A 308 21.96 2.65 13.32
C CYS A 308 22.75 2.61 12.00
N LEU A 309 23.57 3.63 11.75
CA LEU A 309 24.53 3.63 10.66
C LEU A 309 25.72 2.73 11.04
N VAL A 310 26.01 1.72 10.23
CA VAL A 310 27.14 0.80 10.42
C VAL A 310 28.12 0.99 9.26
N LEU A 311 29.24 1.64 9.55
CA LEU A 311 30.13 2.22 8.56
C LEU A 311 31.45 1.46 8.51
N ASP A 312 31.75 0.86 7.37
CA ASP A 312 33.02 0.20 7.12
C ASP A 312 34.13 1.23 6.96
N LYS A 313 35.18 1.10 7.77
CA LYS A 313 36.42 1.88 7.67
C LYS A 313 37.65 0.98 7.60
N SER A 314 37.49 -0.27 7.16
CA SER A 314 38.57 -1.23 6.93
C SER A 314 39.56 -0.72 5.87
N GLY A 315 40.75 -1.33 5.79
CA GLY A 315 41.80 -0.89 4.87
C GLY A 315 41.38 -0.89 3.39
N SER A 316 40.51 -1.81 2.96
CA SER A 316 40.02 -1.89 1.57
C SER A 316 39.15 -0.69 1.19
N MET A 317 38.54 0.00 2.15
CA MET A 317 37.79 1.25 1.95
C MET A 317 38.67 2.44 1.53
N SER A 318 40.00 2.33 1.64
CA SER A 318 40.94 3.33 1.12
C SER A 318 41.08 3.29 -0.41
N LEU A 319 40.62 2.21 -1.04
CA LEU A 319 40.69 2.00 -2.49
C LEU A 319 39.50 2.68 -3.19
N GLU A 320 39.67 2.97 -4.48
CA GLU A 320 38.59 3.30 -5.43
C GLU A 320 37.56 4.33 -4.90
N ASP A 321 38.03 5.33 -4.14
CA ASP A 321 37.20 6.39 -3.59
C ASP A 321 36.03 5.89 -2.70
N ARG A 322 36.13 4.66 -2.17
CA ARG A 322 35.06 3.99 -1.40
C ARG A 322 34.69 4.77 -0.14
N LEU A 323 35.67 5.22 0.63
CA LEU A 323 35.43 6.04 1.83
C LEU A 323 34.72 7.37 1.52
N ASN A 324 35.06 8.03 0.41
CA ASN A 324 34.39 9.26 -0.02
C ASN A 324 32.94 8.99 -0.46
N ARG A 325 32.68 7.87 -1.15
CA ARG A 325 31.32 7.44 -1.50
C ARG A 325 30.50 7.10 -0.25
N LEU A 326 31.11 6.46 0.75
CA LEU A 326 30.50 6.24 2.07
C LEU A 326 30.09 7.58 2.69
N HIS A 327 30.99 8.57 2.70
CA HIS A 327 30.68 9.90 3.23
C HIS A 327 29.53 10.58 2.49
N GLN A 328 29.52 10.50 1.16
CA GLN A 328 28.45 11.09 0.35
C GLN A 328 27.10 10.44 0.65
N ALA A 329 27.04 9.11 0.68
CA ALA A 329 25.82 8.37 1.00
C ALA A 329 25.33 8.67 2.43
N SER A 330 26.22 8.63 3.43
CA SER A 330 25.86 8.95 4.82
C SER A 330 25.40 10.40 4.99
N LYS A 331 26.05 11.36 4.35
CA LYS A 331 25.62 12.77 4.38
C LYS A 331 24.26 12.95 3.71
N LEU A 332 24.06 12.38 2.53
CA LEU A 332 22.76 12.46 1.85
C LEU A 332 21.66 11.87 2.72
N PHE A 333 21.90 10.69 3.30
CA PHE A 333 20.96 10.03 4.17
C PHE A 333 20.62 10.89 5.40
N LEU A 334 21.64 11.38 6.11
CA LEU A 334 21.48 12.18 7.31
C LEU A 334 20.86 13.56 7.05
N LEU A 335 21.04 14.15 5.86
CA LEU A 335 20.51 15.49 5.56
C LEU A 335 19.15 15.48 4.87
N GLN A 336 18.90 14.50 4.00
CA GLN A 336 17.75 14.55 3.08
C GLN A 336 16.73 13.44 3.31
N ILE A 337 17.09 12.34 3.99
CA ILE A 337 16.24 11.14 4.04
C ILE A 337 15.74 10.86 5.44
N ILE A 338 16.60 11.00 6.46
CA ILE A 338 16.14 10.74 7.83
C ILE A 338 15.17 11.84 8.28
N GLU A 339 14.00 11.45 8.75
CA GLU A 339 12.93 12.37 9.13
C GLU A 339 13.15 12.90 10.56
N LYS A 340 12.48 14.01 10.90
CA LYS A 340 12.46 14.51 12.28
C LYS A 340 11.82 13.47 13.23
N ALA A 341 12.14 13.55 14.51
CA ALA A 341 11.78 12.61 15.57
C ALA A 341 12.39 11.19 15.45
N SER A 342 13.14 10.88 14.37
CA SER A 342 13.87 9.61 14.24
C SER A 342 15.06 9.55 15.20
N TRP A 343 15.41 8.35 15.67
CA TRP A 343 16.61 8.09 16.47
C TRP A 343 17.71 7.50 15.62
N VAL A 344 18.90 8.11 15.65
CA VAL A 344 20.05 7.67 14.86
C VAL A 344 21.26 7.39 15.74
N GLY A 345 21.79 6.17 15.63
CA GLY A 345 23.07 5.74 16.17
C GLY A 345 24.12 5.64 15.08
N MET A 346 25.39 5.60 15.46
CA MET A 346 26.49 5.43 14.50
C MET A 346 27.59 4.55 15.08
N VAL A 347 27.91 3.49 14.34
CA VAL A 347 28.98 2.54 14.62
C VAL A 347 29.89 2.50 13.39
N THR A 348 31.20 2.55 13.63
CA THR A 348 32.20 2.26 12.59
C THR A 348 32.85 0.92 12.89
N PHE A 349 33.33 0.20 11.88
CA PHE A 349 34.09 -1.04 12.10
C PHE A 349 35.29 -1.17 11.18
N ASP A 350 36.32 -1.84 11.69
CA ASP A 350 37.47 -2.37 10.96
C ASP A 350 37.68 -3.84 11.40
N SER A 351 38.80 -4.16 12.05
CA SER A 351 38.98 -5.41 12.80
C SER A 351 38.04 -5.51 14.00
N ALA A 352 37.59 -4.39 14.56
CA ALA A 352 36.60 -4.33 15.64
C ALA A 352 35.61 -3.18 15.43
N ALA A 353 34.48 -3.22 16.14
CA ALA A 353 33.51 -2.13 16.12
C ALA A 353 33.86 -1.03 17.13
N SER A 354 33.51 0.20 16.79
CA SER A 354 33.63 1.39 17.62
C SER A 354 32.37 2.23 17.51
N VAL A 355 31.73 2.52 18.64
CA VAL A 355 30.54 3.38 18.70
C VAL A 355 30.97 4.83 18.57
N GLN A 356 30.54 5.50 17.50
CA GLN A 356 30.77 6.93 17.27
C GLN A 356 29.68 7.78 17.89
N SER A 357 28.45 7.26 17.91
CA SER A 357 27.32 7.89 18.56
C SER A 357 26.36 6.84 19.11
N GLU A 358 25.97 7.03 20.37
CA GLU A 358 24.73 6.44 20.87
C GLU A 358 23.52 7.02 20.09
N LEU A 359 22.34 6.46 20.31
CA LEU A 359 21.10 6.93 19.69
C LEU A 359 20.79 8.40 20.07
N VAL A 360 20.73 9.27 19.07
CA VAL A 360 20.36 10.67 19.20
C VAL A 360 19.09 10.93 18.38
N GLN A 361 18.13 11.64 18.95
CA GLN A 361 16.91 12.04 18.24
C GLN A 361 17.18 13.21 17.30
N ILE A 362 16.68 13.11 16.08
CA ILE A 362 16.81 14.13 15.05
C ILE A 362 15.65 15.12 15.18
N GLU A 363 15.87 16.22 15.90
CA GLU A 363 14.89 17.31 16.01
C GLU A 363 15.25 18.50 15.11
N THR A 364 16.55 18.76 14.96
CA THR A 364 17.10 19.90 14.23
C THR A 364 18.30 19.47 13.38
N ASP A 365 18.76 20.38 12.52
CA ASP A 365 19.95 20.14 11.69
C ASP A 365 21.24 20.04 12.52
N ALA A 366 21.28 20.60 13.73
CA ALA A 366 22.44 20.51 14.62
C ALA A 366 22.78 19.06 15.00
N GLN A 367 21.77 18.20 15.23
CA GLN A 367 22.01 16.77 15.47
C GLN A 367 22.54 16.07 14.22
N ARG A 368 22.03 16.45 13.03
CA ARG A 368 22.50 15.91 11.75
C ARG A 368 23.96 16.26 11.52
N ASP A 369 24.34 17.53 11.71
CA ASP A 369 25.71 18.02 11.58
C ASP A 369 26.66 17.35 12.59
N THR A 370 26.19 17.13 13.82
CA THR A 370 26.94 16.40 14.84
C THR A 370 27.25 14.98 14.39
N LEU A 371 26.27 14.25 13.84
CA LEU A 371 26.50 12.91 13.29
C LEU A 371 27.44 12.94 12.08
N ILE A 372 27.29 13.92 11.18
CA ILE A 372 28.16 14.07 10.00
C ILE A 372 29.62 14.32 10.40
N SER A 373 29.87 15.08 11.45
CA SER A 373 31.23 15.34 11.97
C SER A 373 31.94 14.08 12.49
N LYS A 374 31.18 13.01 12.79
CA LYS A 374 31.66 11.73 13.33
C LYS A 374 31.91 10.67 12.25
N LEU A 375 31.71 11.00 10.98
CA LEU A 375 32.01 10.08 9.88
C LEU A 375 33.51 9.70 9.86
N PRO A 376 33.86 8.46 9.48
CA PRO A 376 35.23 7.96 9.60
C PRO A 376 36.19 8.72 8.67
N ALA A 377 37.23 9.35 9.23
CA ALA A 377 38.18 10.13 8.45
C ALA A 377 39.23 9.30 7.70
N VAL A 378 39.57 8.10 8.23
CA VAL A 378 40.64 7.24 7.71
C VAL A 378 40.14 5.81 7.60
N ALA A 379 40.50 5.15 6.50
CA ALA A 379 40.27 3.73 6.26
C ALA A 379 41.55 2.93 6.56
N SER A 380 41.50 2.00 7.50
CA SER A 380 42.65 1.19 7.94
C SER A 380 42.20 -0.04 8.73
N GLY A 381 43.07 -1.04 8.86
CA GLY A 381 42.80 -2.25 9.64
C GLY A 381 42.15 -3.36 8.81
N GLY A 382 41.77 -4.45 9.48
CA GLY A 382 41.03 -5.55 8.86
C GLY A 382 39.54 -5.25 8.71
N THR A 383 38.74 -6.30 8.48
CA THR A 383 37.30 -6.19 8.22
C THR A 383 36.53 -7.19 9.09
N SER A 384 35.50 -6.72 9.79
CA SER A 384 34.59 -7.54 10.59
C SER A 384 33.18 -6.91 10.64
N ILE A 385 32.35 -7.25 9.65
CA ILE A 385 30.97 -6.78 9.54
C ILE A 385 30.15 -7.23 10.75
N CYS A 386 30.31 -8.49 11.18
CA CYS A 386 29.57 -9.00 12.34
C CYS A 386 29.89 -8.24 13.63
N SER A 387 31.11 -7.72 13.79
CA SER A 387 31.42 -6.84 14.94
C SER A 387 30.60 -5.56 14.88
N GLY A 388 30.50 -4.94 13.70
CA GLY A 388 29.67 -3.77 13.46
C GLY A 388 28.19 -4.01 13.78
N LEU A 389 27.62 -5.10 13.26
CA LEU A 389 26.22 -5.47 13.48
C LEU A 389 25.90 -5.73 14.96
N ARG A 390 26.72 -6.52 15.66
CA ARG A 390 26.56 -6.78 17.11
C ARG A 390 26.63 -5.50 17.94
N SER A 391 27.56 -4.60 17.59
CA SER A 391 27.67 -3.31 18.26
C SER A 391 26.46 -2.42 17.98
N ALA A 392 25.92 -2.44 16.76
CA ALA A 392 24.67 -1.73 16.44
C ALA A 392 23.47 -2.27 17.23
N PHE A 393 23.31 -3.59 17.34
CA PHE A 393 22.28 -4.21 18.19
C PHE A 393 22.42 -3.76 19.64
N THR A 394 23.65 -3.66 20.15
CA THR A 394 23.91 -3.16 21.51
C THR A 394 23.53 -1.68 21.66
N VAL A 395 23.88 -0.83 20.69
CA VAL A 395 23.52 0.60 20.71
C VAL A 395 22.01 0.80 20.69
N ILE A 396 21.30 0.02 19.86
CA ILE A 396 19.83 0.07 19.78
C ILE A 396 19.20 -0.45 21.08
N GLY A 397 19.65 -1.63 21.53
CA GLY A 397 19.16 -2.36 22.70
C GLY A 397 19.27 -1.60 24.02
N LYS A 398 20.09 -0.54 24.10
CA LYS A 398 20.16 0.34 25.28
C LYS A 398 18.88 1.14 25.52
N LYS A 399 18.11 1.42 24.46
CA LYS A 399 16.93 2.29 24.54
C LYS A 399 15.67 1.68 23.92
N PHE A 400 15.82 0.90 22.86
CA PHE A 400 14.70 0.33 22.12
C PHE A 400 14.92 -1.16 21.86
N SER A 401 13.85 -1.87 21.51
CA SER A 401 13.97 -3.23 20.96
C SER A 401 14.73 -3.19 19.62
N THR A 402 15.50 -4.22 19.33
CA THR A 402 16.10 -4.39 18.00
C THR A 402 15.07 -4.84 16.96
N ASP A 403 13.97 -5.46 17.38
CA ASP A 403 12.91 -5.92 16.48
C ASP A 403 12.19 -4.73 15.84
N GLY A 404 12.18 -4.68 14.50
CA GLY A 404 11.66 -3.56 13.71
C GLY A 404 12.58 -2.33 13.65
N SER A 405 13.75 -2.36 14.29
CA SER A 405 14.77 -1.30 14.13
C SER A 405 15.56 -1.49 12.84
N GLU A 406 16.15 -0.40 12.33
CA GLU A 406 16.87 -0.42 11.06
C GLU A 406 18.39 -0.33 11.26
N ILE A 407 19.13 -1.04 10.41
CA ILE A 407 20.57 -0.89 10.27
C ILE A 407 20.86 -0.54 8.82
N VAL A 408 21.67 0.49 8.59
CA VAL A 408 22.20 0.79 7.26
C VAL A 408 23.69 0.47 7.26
N LEU A 409 24.02 -0.65 6.63
CA LEU A 409 25.38 -1.15 6.49
C LEU A 409 26.00 -0.61 5.20
N LEU A 410 27.02 0.23 5.33
CA LEU A 410 27.82 0.74 4.21
C LEU A 410 29.19 0.06 4.23
N THR A 411 29.46 -0.80 3.25
CA THR A 411 30.67 -1.63 3.17
C THR A 411 31.05 -1.91 1.72
N ASP A 412 32.31 -2.24 1.47
CA ASP A 412 32.71 -2.80 0.18
C ASP A 412 32.44 -4.31 0.06
N GLY A 413 32.02 -4.94 1.16
CA GLY A 413 31.57 -6.32 1.23
C GLY A 413 32.70 -7.35 1.19
N GLU A 414 33.96 -6.93 1.37
CA GLU A 414 35.13 -7.81 1.38
C GLU A 414 35.34 -8.47 2.76
N ASP A 415 34.33 -9.22 3.24
CA ASP A 415 34.35 -10.00 4.48
C ASP A 415 33.81 -11.42 4.24
N ASN A 416 34.62 -12.43 4.54
CA ASN A 416 34.25 -13.85 4.37
C ASN A 416 33.67 -14.50 5.64
N THR A 417 33.47 -13.73 6.71
CA THR A 417 33.01 -14.20 8.03
C THR A 417 31.58 -13.78 8.36
N ILE A 418 30.87 -13.12 7.44
CA ILE A 418 29.52 -12.58 7.64
C ILE A 418 28.51 -13.65 8.10
N SER A 419 28.66 -14.89 7.60
CA SER A 419 27.77 -16.00 7.95
C SER A 419 27.75 -16.35 9.45
N THR A 420 28.78 -15.95 10.20
CA THR A 420 28.90 -16.22 11.64
C THR A 420 27.89 -15.47 12.52
N CYS A 421 27.24 -14.43 12.00
CA CYS A 421 26.22 -13.67 12.71
C CYS A 421 24.82 -13.76 12.08
N PHE A 422 24.58 -14.65 11.11
CA PHE A 422 23.25 -14.80 10.48
C PHE A 422 22.15 -15.18 11.48
N ASP A 423 22.43 -16.07 12.43
CA ASP A 423 21.45 -16.45 13.44
C ASP A 423 21.13 -15.28 14.38
N GLU A 424 22.13 -14.51 14.78
CA GLU A 424 21.96 -13.30 15.60
C GLU A 424 21.16 -12.23 14.86
N VAL A 425 21.46 -12.00 13.58
CA VAL A 425 20.70 -11.09 12.71
C VAL A 425 19.24 -11.52 12.64
N LYS A 426 18.97 -12.80 12.39
CA LYS A 426 17.61 -13.33 12.32
C LYS A 426 16.86 -13.21 13.64
N GLN A 427 17.54 -13.48 14.76
CA GLN A 427 16.97 -13.37 16.11
C GLN A 427 16.73 -11.92 16.53
N SER A 428 17.52 -10.98 16.01
CA SER A 428 17.39 -9.56 16.39
C SER A 428 16.07 -8.92 15.94
N GLY A 429 15.46 -9.45 14.87
CA GLY A 429 14.29 -8.83 14.22
C GLY A 429 14.58 -7.50 13.53
N ALA A 430 15.85 -7.07 13.48
CA ALA A 430 16.26 -5.83 12.83
C ALA A 430 16.22 -5.95 11.29
N ILE A 431 15.96 -4.82 10.64
CA ILE A 431 15.93 -4.68 9.18
C ILE A 431 17.29 -4.17 8.71
N ILE A 432 18.00 -4.92 7.86
CA ILE A 432 19.36 -4.57 7.43
C ILE A 432 19.36 -4.12 5.97
N HIS A 433 19.53 -2.82 5.79
CA HIS A 433 19.79 -2.18 4.50
C HIS A 433 21.27 -2.25 4.18
N THR A 434 21.63 -2.78 3.02
CA THR A 434 23.03 -2.86 2.58
C THR A 434 23.30 -1.91 1.42
N VAL A 435 24.40 -1.17 1.50
CA VAL A 435 24.93 -0.33 0.43
C VAL A 435 26.32 -0.84 0.08
N ALA A 436 26.41 -1.53 -1.06
CA ALA A 436 27.67 -2.06 -1.57
C ALA A 436 28.49 -0.95 -2.24
N LEU A 437 29.70 -0.71 -1.74
CA LEU A 437 30.63 0.32 -2.23
C LEU A 437 31.79 -0.26 -3.07
N GLY A 438 31.93 -1.58 -3.11
CA GLY A 438 32.93 -2.31 -3.91
C GLY A 438 32.29 -3.12 -5.03
N THR A 439 33.08 -3.47 -6.05
CA THR A 439 32.65 -4.37 -7.15
C THR A 439 32.74 -5.86 -6.79
N SER A 440 33.35 -6.17 -5.64
CA SER A 440 33.68 -7.52 -5.18
C SER A 440 32.91 -7.92 -3.91
N ALA A 441 31.74 -7.31 -3.69
CA ALA A 441 30.93 -7.60 -2.51
C ALA A 441 30.61 -9.11 -2.43
N ALA A 442 30.83 -9.69 -1.24
CA ALA A 442 30.51 -11.09 -0.97
C ALA A 442 29.03 -11.38 -1.24
N LYS A 443 28.71 -12.56 -1.79
CA LYS A 443 27.31 -13.00 -2.01
C LYS A 443 26.51 -13.07 -0.70
N GLU A 444 27.23 -13.21 0.41
CA GLU A 444 26.74 -13.23 1.77
C GLU A 444 26.16 -11.87 2.20
N LEU A 445 26.55 -10.76 1.56
CA LEU A 445 25.95 -9.44 1.77
C LEU A 445 24.52 -9.40 1.17
N GLU A 446 24.27 -10.10 0.06
CA GLU A 446 22.94 -10.25 -0.54
C GLU A 446 22.00 -10.99 0.42
N LYS A 447 22.50 -12.04 1.07
CA LYS A 447 21.72 -12.82 2.05
C LYS A 447 21.27 -12.00 3.25
N LEU A 448 22.04 -11.01 3.73
CA LEU A 448 21.64 -10.19 4.87
C LEU A 448 20.40 -9.35 4.58
N SER A 449 20.31 -8.75 3.39
CA SER A 449 19.14 -7.97 2.98
C SER A 449 17.95 -8.85 2.63
N ASP A 450 18.18 -10.01 1.99
CA ASP A 450 17.13 -10.99 1.70
C ASP A 450 16.50 -11.57 2.98
N MET A 451 17.33 -11.85 4.00
CA MET A 451 16.87 -12.38 5.29
C MET A 451 16.03 -11.38 6.10
N THR A 452 16.16 -10.09 5.79
CA THR A 452 15.50 -9.00 6.54
C THR A 452 14.41 -8.28 5.72
N GLY A 453 14.16 -8.71 4.48
CA GLY A 453 12.96 -8.40 3.71
C GLY A 453 13.03 -7.24 2.72
N MET A 454 14.22 -6.75 2.29
CA MET A 454 14.34 -5.55 1.43
C MET A 454 15.37 -5.66 0.28
N VAL A 455 15.18 -4.83 -0.77
CA VAL A 455 15.90 -4.79 -2.07
C VAL A 455 17.22 -4.00 -2.00
N GLN A 456 18.25 -4.51 -2.68
CA GLN A 456 19.58 -3.88 -2.79
C GLN A 456 19.63 -2.66 -3.71
N SER A 457 20.53 -1.73 -3.41
CA SER A 457 20.96 -0.70 -4.37
C SER A 457 22.46 -0.81 -4.68
N ALA A 458 22.78 -1.21 -5.92
CA ALA A 458 24.16 -1.35 -6.39
C ALA A 458 24.70 -0.02 -6.90
N GLY A 459 25.70 0.54 -6.21
CA GLY A 459 26.44 1.71 -6.65
C GLY A 459 27.54 1.38 -7.66
N ASP A 460 27.23 1.54 -8.95
CA ASP A 460 28.13 1.68 -10.12
C ASP A 460 28.56 0.45 -10.96
N THR A 461 28.28 0.58 -12.27
CA THR A 461 28.84 -0.04 -13.49
C THR A 461 29.01 -1.58 -13.61
N LYS A 462 27.95 -2.28 -14.05
CA LYS A 462 28.12 -3.48 -14.89
C LYS A 462 28.50 -3.05 -16.32
N LYS A 463 29.77 -3.24 -16.71
CA LYS A 463 30.17 -3.27 -18.12
C LYS A 463 29.41 -4.39 -18.82
N GLY A 464 28.65 -4.02 -19.85
CA GLY A 464 27.88 -4.96 -20.66
C GLY A 464 28.78 -6.04 -21.29
N LYS A 465 28.37 -7.30 -21.16
CA LYS A 465 28.77 -8.34 -22.09
C LYS A 465 27.86 -8.25 -23.32
N SER A 466 28.50 -7.92 -24.43
CA SER A 466 27.98 -7.95 -25.79
C SER A 466 27.21 -9.24 -26.09
N LYS A 467 25.96 -9.10 -26.53
CA LYS A 467 25.29 -10.13 -27.34
C LYS A 467 25.81 -10.02 -28.77
N SER A 468 26.44 -11.08 -29.25
CA SER A 468 26.66 -11.33 -30.68
C SER A 468 25.31 -11.60 -31.36
N LEU A 469 24.99 -10.85 -32.41
CA LEU A 469 23.96 -11.23 -33.38
C LEU A 469 24.54 -12.29 -34.34
N PRO A 470 23.77 -13.33 -34.71
CA PRO A 470 24.11 -14.16 -35.85
C PRO A 470 23.79 -13.44 -37.17
N SER A 471 24.58 -13.78 -38.18
CA SER A 471 24.62 -13.29 -39.57
C SER A 471 23.28 -13.22 -40.28
#